data_AF-A0A061IEL1-F1
#
_entry.id   AF-A0A061IEL1-F1
#
_cell.length_a   1.000
_cell.length_b   1.000
_cell.length_c   1.000
_cell.angle_alpha   90.00
_cell.angle_beta   90.00
_cell.angle_gamma   90.00
#
_symmetry.space_group_name_H-M   'P 1'
#
loop_
_entity.id
_entity.type
_entity.pdbx_description
1 polymer ?
#
loop_
_entity_poly.entity_id
_entity_poly.type
_entity_poly.pdbx_seq_one_letter_code
_entity_poly.pdbx_strand_id
1 'polypeptide(L)'
;MILPTSSVVSLWFRHLPSLEKATLHLFEKLFSSKRNRLGEVECCIKESLLPQAACHPAIFRIVDEMFRFVLLETDGAPEVIAALQVFTWCMAEALGKENKQMKFSLKTYFPYGAPALTAVLSQHPEAIPQRHQLQPLLHISQLLREAVEDPTHGSQQTPFESWFLFIHFGGWVDLAVQQLLRTEAEPPEGLLWLLAFYYSPQDGSQQRVQTMVELKALLSHLLMLLRGERLSAVDVQKAAPRAPICGQLVRRLLLSLLLWTPEGHPIAREAVTHMAHTDAVTHEIVGFLDQTLYRLDHLCVEASRKLARELLQELGAQV
;
A
#
# COMPACT_ATOMS: atom_id res chain seq x y z
N MET A 1 1.95 28.62 23.80
CA MET A 1 0.51 28.47 24.07
C MET A 1 0.02 27.37 23.12
N ILE A 2 -0.43 26.22 23.64
CA ILE A 2 -0.93 25.13 22.79
C ILE A 2 -2.41 25.42 22.56
N LEU A 3 -2.81 25.66 21.31
CA LEU A 3 -4.23 25.85 20.95
C LEU A 3 -4.97 24.51 21.13
N PRO A 4 -6.20 24.50 21.68
CA PRO A 4 -7.03 23.30 21.70
C PRO A 4 -7.29 22.79 20.27
N THR A 5 -7.37 21.47 20.09
CA THR A 5 -7.65 20.85 18.78
C THR A 5 -8.91 21.42 18.13
N SER A 6 -9.97 21.65 18.90
CA SER A 6 -11.21 22.26 18.42
C SER A 6 -11.02 23.67 17.84
N SER A 7 -10.08 24.45 18.38
CA SER A 7 -9.74 25.78 17.87
C SER A 7 -8.96 25.70 16.56
N VAL A 8 -8.04 24.75 16.43
CA VAL A 8 -7.28 24.50 15.19
C VAL A 8 -8.23 24.03 14.07
N VAL A 9 -9.11 23.08 14.38
CA VAL A 9 -10.14 22.61 13.44
C VAL A 9 -11.04 23.77 13.00
N SER A 10 -11.52 24.60 13.93
CA SER A 10 -12.36 25.77 13.63
C SER A 10 -11.65 26.80 12.74
N LEU A 11 -10.34 26.99 12.94
CA LEU A 11 -9.54 27.87 12.08
C LEU A 11 -9.48 27.33 10.65
N TRP A 12 -9.14 26.05 10.48
CA TRP A 12 -9.03 25.43 9.16
C TRP A 12 -10.35 25.39 8.39
N PHE A 13 -11.49 25.25 9.07
CA PHE A 13 -12.79 25.43 8.45
C PHE A 13 -13.04 26.82 7.88
N ARG A 14 -12.56 27.85 8.58
CA ARG A 14 -12.87 29.25 8.28
C ARG A 14 -11.81 29.89 7.39
N HIS A 15 -10.63 29.29 7.31
CA HIS A 15 -9.48 29.85 6.62
C HIS A 15 -8.64 28.76 5.95
N LEU A 16 -9.06 28.43 4.72
CA LEU A 16 -8.42 27.43 3.87
C LEU A 16 -6.90 27.58 3.70
N PRO A 17 -6.33 28.80 3.50
CA PRO A 17 -4.87 28.95 3.39
C PRO A 17 -4.07 28.45 4.60
N SER A 18 -4.66 28.48 5.80
CA SER A 18 -4.01 27.89 6.98
C SER A 18 -4.03 26.37 6.99
N LEU A 19 -5.05 25.74 6.40
CA LEU A 19 -5.11 24.29 6.21
C LEU A 19 -4.08 23.86 5.16
N GLU A 20 -4.05 24.53 4.01
CA GLU A 20 -3.08 24.27 2.94
C GLU A 20 -1.65 24.39 3.46
N LYS A 21 -1.35 25.47 4.20
CA LYS A 21 -0.03 25.66 4.82
C LYS A 21 0.31 24.55 5.81
N ALA A 22 -0.64 24.07 6.60
CA ALA A 22 -0.41 22.98 7.55
C ALA A 22 -0.12 21.65 6.82
N THR A 23 -0.86 21.36 5.75
CA THR A 23 -0.65 20.17 4.92
C THR A 23 0.70 20.22 4.18
N LEU A 24 1.06 21.37 3.59
CA LEU A 24 2.39 21.54 2.97
C LEU A 24 3.52 21.38 3.97
N HIS A 25 3.38 21.94 5.18
CA HIS A 25 4.38 21.76 6.24
C HIS A 25 4.49 20.30 6.68
N LEU A 26 3.38 19.54 6.70
CA LEU A 26 3.43 18.09 6.91
C LEU A 26 4.20 17.42 5.77
N PHE A 27 3.92 17.73 4.51
CA PHE A 27 4.63 17.15 3.37
C PHE A 27 6.13 17.48 3.38
N GLU A 28 6.51 18.71 3.70
CA GLU A 28 7.91 19.08 3.89
C GLU A 28 8.59 18.21 4.94
N LYS A 29 7.94 17.97 6.10
CA LYS A 29 8.47 17.04 7.11
C LYS A 29 8.56 15.60 6.60
N LEU A 30 7.50 15.12 5.95
CA LEU A 30 7.39 13.73 5.50
C LEU A 30 8.31 13.40 4.32
N PHE A 31 8.70 14.38 3.49
CA PHE A 31 9.47 14.11 2.27
C PHE A 31 10.85 14.76 2.27
N SER A 32 11.24 15.51 3.32
CA SER A 32 12.60 16.06 3.46
C SER A 32 13.61 15.07 4.04
N SER A 33 13.17 14.09 4.82
CA SER A 33 14.06 13.06 5.38
C SER A 33 14.35 11.96 4.37
N LYS A 34 15.63 11.59 4.23
CA LYS A 34 16.07 10.45 3.41
C LYS A 34 15.66 9.08 3.98
N ARG A 35 15.24 9.04 5.25
CA ARG A 35 14.79 7.83 5.95
C ARG A 35 13.55 8.17 6.74
N ASN A 36 12.40 7.72 6.27
CA ASN A 36 11.15 7.87 7.00
C ASN A 36 10.61 6.50 7.36
N ARG A 37 10.94 6.06 8.58
CA ARG A 37 10.30 4.88 9.15
C ARG A 37 8.81 5.17 9.28
N LEU A 38 7.95 4.21 8.98
CA LEU A 38 6.50 4.46 9.07
C LEU A 38 6.03 4.88 10.47
N GLY A 39 6.72 4.46 11.54
CA GLY A 39 6.43 4.96 12.89
C GLY A 39 6.72 6.46 13.05
N GLU A 40 7.77 6.98 12.42
CA GLU A 40 8.09 8.41 12.42
C GLU A 40 7.11 9.20 11.55
N VAL A 41 6.70 8.62 10.42
CA VAL A 41 5.61 9.14 9.56
C VAL A 41 4.31 9.23 10.34
N GLU A 42 3.94 8.17 11.05
CA GLU A 42 2.74 8.12 11.89
C GLU A 42 2.79 9.16 12.99
N CYS A 43 3.92 9.28 13.72
CA CYS A 43 4.11 10.32 14.72
C CYS A 43 3.95 11.72 14.13
N CYS A 44 4.63 12.02 13.01
CA CYS A 44 4.53 13.30 12.32
C CYS A 44 3.08 13.62 11.91
N ILE A 45 2.36 12.63 11.36
CA ILE A 45 0.97 12.75 10.96
C ILE A 45 0.07 13.00 12.17
N LYS A 46 0.22 12.25 13.26
CA LYS A 46 -0.59 12.42 14.48
C LYS A 46 -0.34 13.76 15.16
N GLU A 47 0.90 14.25 15.18
CA GLU A 47 1.27 15.56 15.72
C GLU A 47 0.70 16.74 14.91
N SER A 48 0.42 16.53 13.62
CA SER A 48 -0.10 17.59 12.74
C SER A 48 -1.52 18.03 13.07
N LEU A 49 -2.28 17.24 13.84
CA LEU A 49 -3.74 17.40 14.07
C LEU A 49 -4.61 17.24 12.81
N LEU A 50 -4.03 17.03 11.62
CA LEU A 50 -4.77 16.84 10.38
C LEU A 50 -5.67 15.60 10.41
N PRO A 51 -5.28 14.42 10.94
CA PRO A 51 -6.17 13.27 11.00
C PRO A 51 -7.46 13.55 11.79
N GLN A 52 -7.34 14.25 12.92
CA GLN A 52 -8.48 14.61 13.77
C GLN A 52 -9.37 15.65 13.08
N ALA A 53 -8.79 16.62 12.38
CA ALA A 53 -9.57 17.59 11.61
C ALA A 53 -10.25 16.95 10.40
N ALA A 54 -9.57 16.00 9.75
CA ALA A 54 -10.07 15.24 8.61
C ALA A 54 -11.18 14.25 8.97
N CYS A 55 -11.49 14.04 10.26
CA CYS A 55 -12.77 13.44 10.66
C CYS A 55 -13.98 14.19 10.09
N HIS A 56 -13.80 15.45 9.66
CA HIS A 56 -14.79 16.13 8.84
C HIS A 56 -14.49 15.99 7.34
N PRO A 57 -15.46 15.51 6.52
CA PRO A 57 -15.24 15.22 5.11
C PRO A 57 -14.72 16.39 4.27
N ALA A 58 -15.13 17.63 4.55
CA ALA A 58 -14.64 18.79 3.81
C ALA A 58 -13.12 19.01 4.00
N ILE A 59 -12.61 18.82 5.23
CA ILE A 59 -11.18 18.95 5.52
C ILE A 59 -10.43 17.76 4.90
N PHE A 60 -10.96 16.54 5.08
CA PHE A 60 -10.39 15.34 4.45
C PHE A 60 -10.20 15.55 2.95
N ARG A 61 -11.22 16.01 2.23
CA ARG A 61 -11.16 16.19 0.78
C ARG A 61 -10.07 17.18 0.33
N ILE A 62 -9.79 18.22 1.12
CA ILE A 62 -8.72 19.16 0.79
C ILE A 62 -7.36 18.49 0.98
N VAL A 63 -7.16 17.79 2.10
CA VAL A 63 -5.90 17.07 2.36
C VAL A 63 -5.68 15.95 1.34
N ASP A 64 -6.74 15.21 1.03
CA ASP A 64 -6.78 14.15 0.01
C ASP A 64 -6.43 14.69 -1.39
N GLU A 65 -6.99 15.85 -1.77
CA GLU A 65 -6.64 16.52 -3.03
C GLU A 65 -5.17 16.95 -3.07
N MET A 66 -4.62 17.40 -1.94
CA MET A 66 -3.19 17.75 -1.87
C MET A 66 -2.30 16.51 -2.00
N PHE A 67 -2.69 15.36 -1.43
CA PHE A 67 -2.02 14.08 -1.70
C PHE A 67 -2.15 13.68 -3.17
N ARG A 68 -3.33 13.86 -3.79
CA ARG A 68 -3.55 13.63 -5.24
C ARG A 68 -2.54 14.41 -6.07
N PHE A 69 -2.34 15.70 -5.79
CA PHE A 69 -1.35 16.53 -6.50
C PHE A 69 0.08 16.01 -6.32
N VAL A 70 0.52 15.74 -5.09
CA VAL A 70 1.88 15.23 -4.85
C VAL A 70 2.09 13.89 -5.54
N LEU A 71 1.08 13.02 -5.55
CA LEU A 71 1.16 11.72 -6.19
C LEU A 71 1.29 11.82 -7.71
N LEU A 72 0.57 12.75 -8.34
CA LEU A 72 0.68 13.02 -9.78
C LEU A 72 2.04 13.63 -10.14
N GLU A 73 2.53 14.59 -9.34
CA GLU A 73 3.84 15.23 -9.56
C GLU A 73 5.02 14.27 -9.37
N THR A 74 4.84 13.22 -8.55
CA THR A 74 5.86 12.22 -8.26
C THR A 74 5.70 10.92 -9.05
N ASP A 75 4.77 10.88 -10.00
CA ASP A 75 4.43 9.68 -10.79
C ASP A 75 4.19 8.43 -9.92
N GLY A 76 3.47 8.62 -8.81
CA GLY A 76 3.11 7.51 -7.92
C GLY A 76 4.21 7.05 -6.95
N ALA A 77 5.07 7.94 -6.47
CA ALA A 77 6.16 7.57 -5.56
C ALA A 77 5.69 6.74 -4.34
N PRO A 78 6.34 5.61 -4.02
CA PRO A 78 5.93 4.72 -2.93
C PRO A 78 5.84 5.40 -1.56
N GLU A 79 6.70 6.38 -1.28
CA GLU A 79 6.73 7.14 -0.04
C GLU A 79 5.47 7.99 0.14
N VAL A 80 4.96 8.56 -0.97
CA VAL A 80 3.72 9.34 -0.98
C VAL A 80 2.52 8.42 -0.75
N ILE A 81 2.49 7.26 -1.41
CA ILE A 81 1.47 6.23 -1.19
C ILE A 81 1.47 5.75 0.27
N ALA A 82 2.65 5.51 0.84
CA ALA A 82 2.78 5.07 2.23
C ALA A 82 2.29 6.16 3.21
N ALA A 83 2.67 7.42 3.00
CA ALA A 83 2.19 8.55 3.79
C ALA A 83 0.66 8.70 3.72
N LEU A 84 0.08 8.55 2.53
CA LEU A 84 -1.37 8.59 2.32
C LEU A 84 -2.09 7.46 3.08
N GLN A 85 -1.55 6.24 3.03
CA GLN A 85 -2.09 5.08 3.75
C GLN A 85 -2.02 5.30 5.28
N VAL A 86 -0.90 5.80 5.80
CA VAL A 86 -0.76 6.10 7.24
C VAL A 86 -1.69 7.23 7.65
N PHE A 87 -1.84 8.27 6.82
CA PHE A 87 -2.80 9.34 7.06
C PHE A 87 -4.23 8.82 7.16
N THR A 88 -4.64 8.01 6.18
CA THR A 88 -5.96 7.38 6.13
C THR A 88 -6.22 6.53 7.37
N TRP A 89 -5.24 5.74 7.79
CA TRP A 89 -5.29 4.93 9.02
C TRP A 89 -5.45 5.80 10.27
N CYS A 90 -4.62 6.83 10.43
CA CYS A 90 -4.68 7.74 11.58
C CYS A 90 -6.03 8.46 11.67
N MET A 91 -6.61 8.83 10.52
CA MET A 91 -7.92 9.46 10.43
C MET A 91 -9.03 8.48 10.82
N ALA A 92 -8.99 7.24 10.32
CA ALA A 92 -9.93 6.19 10.72
C ALA A 92 -9.84 5.87 12.23
N GLU A 93 -8.63 5.83 12.80
CA GLU A 93 -8.41 5.67 14.23
C GLU A 93 -9.00 6.84 15.03
N ALA A 94 -8.81 8.08 14.56
CA ALA A 94 -9.39 9.27 15.18
C ALA A 94 -10.92 9.25 15.13
N LEU A 95 -11.51 8.88 13.99
CA LEU A 95 -12.95 8.68 13.83
C LEU A 95 -13.52 7.63 14.79
N GLY A 96 -12.79 6.54 15.03
CA GLY A 96 -13.18 5.51 15.98
C GLY A 96 -13.20 5.98 17.44
N LYS A 97 -12.33 6.95 17.79
CA LYS A 97 -12.25 7.55 19.14
C LYS A 97 -13.28 8.65 19.37
N GLU A 98 -13.75 9.33 18.31
CA GLU A 98 -14.78 10.37 18.41
C GLU A 98 -16.16 9.77 18.73
N ASN A 99 -16.51 9.80 20.02
CA ASN A 99 -17.78 9.30 20.51
C ASN A 99 -18.88 10.38 20.35
N LYS A 100 -19.83 10.15 19.41
CA LYS A 100 -21.28 10.49 19.52
C LYS A 100 -21.96 11.64 18.74
N GLN A 101 -21.36 12.43 17.83
CA GLN A 101 -22.17 13.47 17.12
C GLN A 101 -22.21 13.43 15.59
N MET A 102 -21.19 12.96 14.89
CA MET A 102 -21.24 12.87 13.42
C MET A 102 -20.53 11.61 12.93
N LYS A 103 -21.31 10.58 12.58
CA LYS A 103 -20.80 9.40 11.89
C LYS A 103 -21.00 9.60 10.40
N PHE A 104 -20.03 10.22 9.73
CA PHE A 104 -20.00 10.24 8.28
C PHE A 104 -19.66 8.84 7.77
N SER A 105 -20.43 8.36 6.79
CA SER A 105 -20.12 7.12 6.09
C SER A 105 -18.88 7.29 5.20
N LEU A 106 -18.16 6.20 4.91
CA LEU A 106 -16.95 6.26 4.08
C LEU A 106 -17.18 6.93 2.70
N LYS A 107 -18.35 6.70 2.09
CA LYS A 107 -18.77 7.36 0.83
C LYS A 107 -18.77 8.90 0.89
N THR A 108 -18.86 9.50 2.08
CA THR A 108 -18.83 10.95 2.25
C THR A 108 -17.42 11.51 2.09
N TYR A 109 -16.40 10.70 2.42
CA TYR A 109 -14.99 11.02 2.23
C TYR A 109 -14.57 10.80 0.78
N PHE A 110 -15.10 9.78 0.12
CA PHE A 110 -14.80 9.41 -1.27
C PHE A 110 -16.02 9.58 -2.19
N PRO A 111 -16.44 10.83 -2.48
CA PRO A 111 -17.64 11.08 -3.28
C PRO A 111 -17.50 10.65 -4.74
N TYR A 112 -16.26 10.51 -5.22
CA TYR A 112 -15.94 10.03 -6.57
C TYR A 112 -15.67 8.52 -6.60
N GLY A 113 -15.86 7.79 -5.50
CA GLY A 113 -15.69 6.34 -5.47
C GLY A 113 -16.97 5.60 -5.87
N ALA A 114 -16.84 4.50 -6.62
CA ALA A 114 -17.99 3.62 -6.87
C ALA A 114 -18.58 3.11 -5.53
N PRO A 115 -19.91 3.24 -5.28
CA PRO A 115 -20.50 2.90 -3.99
C PRO A 115 -20.24 1.46 -3.52
N ALA A 116 -20.30 0.49 -4.44
CA ALA A 116 -20.01 -0.91 -4.13
C ALA A 116 -18.55 -1.09 -3.69
N LEU A 117 -17.61 -0.48 -4.41
CA LEU A 117 -16.18 -0.57 -4.10
C LEU A 117 -15.85 0.07 -2.75
N THR A 118 -16.37 1.27 -2.48
CA THR A 118 -16.17 1.95 -1.19
C THR A 118 -16.73 1.13 -0.02
N ALA A 119 -17.87 0.45 -0.20
CA ALA A 119 -18.44 -0.39 0.84
C ALA A 119 -17.53 -1.58 1.20
N VAL A 120 -16.93 -2.24 0.20
CA VAL A 120 -16.03 -3.38 0.43
C VAL A 120 -14.70 -2.91 1.05
N LEU A 121 -14.12 -1.84 0.52
CA LEU A 121 -12.84 -1.30 1.01
C LEU A 121 -12.90 -0.77 2.45
N SER A 122 -14.10 -0.42 2.93
CA SER A 122 -14.31 0.02 4.32
C SER A 122 -14.07 -1.07 5.38
N GLN A 123 -14.02 -2.34 4.97
CA GLN A 123 -13.76 -3.44 5.89
C GLN A 123 -12.28 -3.53 6.22
N HIS A 124 -11.95 -3.90 7.46
CA HIS A 124 -10.57 -4.17 7.87
C HIS A 124 -10.16 -5.57 7.38
N PRO A 125 -9.17 -5.70 6.48
CA PRO A 125 -8.73 -6.99 5.94
C PRO A 125 -8.32 -7.98 7.05
N GLU A 126 -7.71 -7.49 8.12
CA GLU A 126 -7.23 -8.27 9.27
C GLU A 126 -8.37 -8.85 10.11
N ALA A 127 -9.55 -8.23 10.08
CA ALA A 127 -10.73 -8.71 10.80
C ALA A 127 -11.43 -9.88 10.08
N ILE A 128 -11.08 -10.13 8.81
CA ILE A 128 -11.70 -11.18 8.00
C ILE A 128 -11.02 -12.52 8.31
N PRO A 129 -11.78 -13.56 8.73
CA PRO A 129 -11.21 -14.87 9.01
C PRO A 129 -10.47 -15.44 7.80
N GLN A 130 -9.29 -16.03 8.03
CA GLN A 130 -8.35 -16.46 6.98
C GLN A 130 -9.00 -17.25 5.84
N ARG A 131 -9.89 -18.19 6.17
CA ARG A 131 -10.61 -19.04 5.19
C ARG A 131 -11.54 -18.28 4.22
N HIS A 132 -11.87 -17.03 4.53
CA HIS A 132 -12.79 -16.20 3.73
C HIS A 132 -12.11 -14.99 3.07
N GLN A 133 -10.80 -14.82 3.25
CA GLN A 133 -10.07 -13.64 2.78
C GLN A 133 -10.01 -13.52 1.25
N LEU A 134 -10.08 -14.65 0.52
CA LEU A 134 -10.00 -14.66 -0.94
C LEU A 134 -11.22 -14.02 -1.61
N GLN A 135 -12.43 -14.27 -1.10
CA GLN A 135 -13.67 -13.85 -1.77
C GLN A 135 -13.80 -12.32 -1.87
N PRO A 136 -13.57 -11.53 -0.80
CA PRO A 136 -13.56 -10.07 -0.89
C PRO A 136 -12.51 -9.52 -1.87
N LEU A 137 -11.33 -10.14 -1.96
CA LEU A 137 -10.29 -9.72 -2.91
C LEU A 137 -10.73 -9.89 -4.37
N LEU A 138 -11.34 -11.03 -4.69
CA LEU A 138 -11.87 -11.29 -6.04
C LEU A 138 -13.00 -10.32 -6.37
N HIS A 139 -13.85 -10.00 -5.39
CA HIS A 139 -14.91 -9.01 -5.57
C HIS A 139 -14.37 -7.59 -5.78
N ILE A 140 -13.35 -7.17 -5.03
CA ILE A 140 -12.64 -5.89 -5.25
C ILE A 140 -12.06 -5.85 -6.66
N SER A 141 -11.36 -6.91 -7.07
CA SER A 141 -10.78 -7.02 -8.42
C SER A 141 -11.86 -6.88 -9.50
N GLN A 142 -12.99 -7.56 -9.34
CA GLN A 142 -14.10 -7.46 -10.28
C GLN A 142 -14.64 -6.03 -10.39
N LEU A 143 -14.94 -5.39 -9.25
CA LEU A 143 -15.47 -4.02 -9.22
C LEU A 143 -14.50 -3.00 -9.85
N LEU A 144 -13.20 -3.15 -9.59
CA LEU A 144 -12.18 -2.33 -10.21
C LEU A 144 -12.09 -2.58 -11.72
N ARG A 145 -12.19 -3.84 -12.15
CA ARG A 145 -12.15 -4.20 -13.57
C ARG A 145 -13.34 -3.65 -14.34
N GLU A 146 -14.55 -3.77 -13.77
CA GLU A 146 -15.76 -3.15 -14.32
C GLU A 146 -15.61 -1.62 -14.43
N ALA A 147 -15.06 -0.96 -13.42
CA ALA A 147 -14.87 0.49 -13.43
C ALA A 147 -13.82 0.97 -14.46
N VAL A 148 -12.80 0.15 -14.75
CA VAL A 148 -11.62 0.54 -15.56
C VAL A 148 -11.71 0.06 -17.00
N GLU A 149 -12.32 -1.10 -17.26
CA GLU A 149 -12.29 -1.79 -18.56
C GLU A 149 -13.64 -1.84 -19.27
N ASP A 150 -14.78 -1.58 -18.61
CA ASP A 150 -16.11 -1.65 -19.24
C ASP A 150 -16.49 -0.31 -19.91
N PRO A 151 -16.60 -0.27 -21.26
CA PRO A 151 -17.00 0.94 -21.98
C PRO A 151 -18.53 1.19 -21.97
N THR A 152 -19.34 0.20 -21.56
CA THR A 152 -20.82 0.29 -21.57
C THR A 152 -21.35 1.12 -20.41
N HIS A 153 -20.60 1.13 -19.31
CA HIS A 153 -20.78 2.08 -18.24
C HIS A 153 -20.03 3.30 -18.71
N GLY A 154 -20.72 4.34 -19.22
CA GLY A 154 -20.12 5.61 -19.65
C GLY A 154 -19.47 6.36 -18.48
N SER A 155 -18.49 5.73 -17.82
CA SER A 155 -17.98 6.08 -16.53
C SER A 155 -17.10 7.29 -16.70
N GLN A 156 -17.51 8.37 -16.04
CA GLN A 156 -16.71 9.59 -15.91
C GLN A 156 -15.46 9.37 -15.02
N GLN A 157 -15.26 8.17 -14.47
CA GLN A 157 -14.14 7.83 -13.60
C GLN A 157 -12.98 7.30 -14.43
N THR A 158 -11.88 8.03 -14.40
CA THR A 158 -10.63 7.59 -15.02
C THR A 158 -10.06 6.39 -14.24
N PRO A 159 -9.21 5.54 -14.86
CA PRO A 159 -8.49 4.49 -14.15
C PRO A 159 -7.75 5.00 -12.91
N PHE A 160 -7.28 6.25 -12.98
CA PHE A 160 -6.68 6.95 -11.86
C PHE A 160 -7.63 7.13 -10.66
N GLU A 161 -8.91 7.48 -10.84
CA GLU A 161 -9.83 7.64 -9.71
C GLU A 161 -10.06 6.32 -8.96
N SER A 162 -10.21 5.22 -9.71
CA SER A 162 -10.34 3.87 -9.14
C SER A 162 -9.08 3.44 -8.40
N TRP A 163 -7.91 3.72 -8.98
CA TRP A 163 -6.62 3.43 -8.37
C TRP A 163 -6.37 4.30 -7.13
N PHE A 164 -6.61 5.60 -7.22
CA PHE A 164 -6.43 6.56 -6.13
C PHE A 164 -7.30 6.21 -4.92
N LEU A 165 -8.55 5.79 -5.14
CA LEU A 165 -9.37 5.22 -4.07
C LEU A 165 -8.74 3.94 -3.48
N PHE A 166 -8.27 3.03 -4.33
CA PHE A 166 -7.74 1.74 -3.88
C PHE A 166 -6.46 1.88 -3.05
N ILE A 167 -5.54 2.77 -3.42
CA ILE A 167 -4.26 2.93 -2.71
C ILE A 167 -4.40 3.42 -1.26
N HIS A 168 -5.51 4.07 -0.91
CA HIS A 168 -5.83 4.43 0.48
C HIS A 168 -5.89 3.20 1.39
N PHE A 169 -6.34 2.07 0.85
CA PHE A 169 -6.60 0.83 1.58
C PHE A 169 -5.54 -0.24 1.29
N GLY A 170 -4.27 0.13 1.44
CA GLY A 170 -3.11 -0.73 1.12
C GLY A 170 -3.09 -2.11 1.79
N GLY A 171 -3.80 -2.30 2.91
CA GLY A 171 -3.94 -3.61 3.57
C GLY A 171 -4.55 -4.68 2.66
N TRP A 172 -5.41 -4.30 1.70
CA TRP A 172 -5.96 -5.24 0.72
C TRP A 172 -4.90 -5.78 -0.25
N VAL A 173 -3.92 -4.96 -0.62
CA VAL A 173 -2.82 -5.36 -1.50
C VAL A 173 -1.91 -6.34 -0.79
N ASP A 174 -1.60 -6.09 0.48
CA ASP A 174 -0.85 -7.05 1.29
C ASP A 174 -1.57 -8.37 1.41
N LEU A 175 -2.88 -8.32 1.67
CA LEU A 175 -3.70 -9.51 1.77
C LEU A 175 -3.70 -10.29 0.45
N ALA A 176 -3.76 -9.60 -0.69
CA ALA A 176 -3.64 -10.22 -2.01
C ALA A 176 -2.30 -10.94 -2.20
N VAL A 177 -1.18 -10.29 -1.83
CA VAL A 177 0.16 -10.92 -1.89
C VAL A 177 0.26 -12.12 -0.96
N GLN A 178 -0.26 -12.01 0.27
CA GLN A 178 -0.28 -13.13 1.22
C GLN A 178 -1.09 -14.32 0.70
N GLN A 179 -2.25 -14.07 0.09
CA GLN A 179 -3.09 -15.14 -0.49
C GLN A 179 -2.39 -15.81 -1.68
N LEU A 180 -1.72 -15.04 -2.54
CA LEU A 180 -0.95 -15.60 -3.67
C LEU A 180 0.19 -16.51 -3.20
N LEU A 181 0.97 -16.11 -2.20
CA LEU A 181 2.08 -16.91 -1.68
C LEU A 181 1.62 -18.19 -0.95
N ARG A 182 0.38 -18.21 -0.45
CA ARG A 182 -0.24 -19.38 0.18
C ARG A 182 -0.99 -20.30 -0.78
N THR A 183 -1.14 -19.88 -2.04
CA THR A 183 -1.94 -20.65 -2.99
C THR A 183 -1.20 -21.95 -3.36
N GLU A 184 -1.82 -23.09 -3.07
CA GLU A 184 -1.28 -24.40 -3.45
C GLU A 184 -1.51 -24.72 -4.93
N ALA A 185 -2.66 -24.26 -5.45
CA ALA A 185 -3.12 -24.43 -6.82
C ALA A 185 -2.69 -23.28 -7.76
N GLU A 186 -3.33 -23.18 -8.91
CA GLU A 186 -3.13 -22.06 -9.83
C GLU A 186 -3.61 -20.74 -9.21
N PRO A 187 -2.83 -19.64 -9.30
CA PRO A 187 -3.22 -18.35 -8.75
C PRO A 187 -4.48 -17.81 -9.46
N PRO A 188 -5.51 -17.37 -8.71
CA PRO A 188 -6.73 -16.82 -9.30
C PRO A 188 -6.44 -15.60 -10.19
N GLU A 189 -7.04 -15.57 -11.38
CA GLU A 189 -6.86 -14.48 -12.36
C GLU A 189 -7.14 -13.10 -11.75
N GLY A 190 -8.20 -12.99 -10.93
CA GLY A 190 -8.55 -11.73 -10.27
C GLY A 190 -7.46 -11.19 -9.34
N LEU A 191 -6.69 -12.05 -8.65
CA LEU A 191 -5.58 -11.58 -7.82
C LEU A 191 -4.41 -11.08 -8.67
N LEU A 192 -4.12 -11.77 -9.78
CA LEU A 192 -3.09 -11.34 -10.72
C LEU A 192 -3.44 -9.99 -11.35
N TRP A 193 -4.70 -9.83 -11.76
CA TRP A 193 -5.22 -8.58 -12.30
C TRP A 193 -5.14 -7.45 -11.27
N LEU A 194 -5.53 -7.71 -10.02
CA LEU A 194 -5.51 -6.70 -8.94
C LEU A 194 -4.10 -6.17 -8.68
N LEU A 195 -3.10 -7.05 -8.63
CA LEU A 195 -1.71 -6.63 -8.46
C LEU A 195 -1.17 -5.93 -9.70
N ALA A 196 -1.46 -6.43 -10.90
CA ALA A 196 -1.06 -5.75 -12.13
C ALA A 196 -1.63 -4.32 -12.19
N PHE A 197 -2.89 -4.14 -11.82
CA PHE A 197 -3.53 -2.82 -11.74
C PHE A 197 -2.93 -1.92 -10.65
N TYR A 198 -2.62 -2.46 -9.46
CA TYR A 198 -2.06 -1.66 -8.38
C TYR A 198 -0.69 -1.06 -8.73
N TYR A 199 0.19 -1.86 -9.35
CA TYR A 199 1.56 -1.45 -9.69
C TYR A 199 1.69 -0.78 -11.06
N SER A 200 0.69 -0.94 -11.94
CA SER A 200 0.64 -0.31 -13.26
C SER A 200 -0.78 0.15 -13.61
N PRO A 201 -1.33 1.17 -12.92
CA PRO A 201 -2.72 1.59 -13.10
C PRO A 201 -3.06 2.17 -14.48
N GLN A 202 -2.05 2.69 -15.17
CA GLN A 202 -2.19 3.30 -16.49
C GLN A 202 -2.15 2.27 -17.64
N ASP A 203 -1.75 1.02 -17.35
CA ASP A 203 -1.67 -0.03 -18.37
C ASP A 203 -3.07 -0.32 -18.92
N GLY A 204 -3.18 -0.34 -20.25
CA GLY A 204 -4.40 -0.77 -20.93
C GLY A 204 -4.68 -2.25 -20.74
N SER A 205 -5.89 -2.70 -21.09
CA SER A 205 -6.31 -4.11 -20.91
C SER A 205 -5.34 -5.11 -21.54
N GLN A 206 -4.82 -4.84 -22.73
CA GLN A 206 -3.86 -5.71 -23.43
C GLN A 206 -2.51 -5.81 -22.70
N GLN A 207 -1.96 -4.69 -22.24
CA GLN A 207 -0.72 -4.67 -21.46
C GLN A 207 -0.90 -5.41 -20.14
N ARG A 208 -2.04 -5.21 -19.48
CA ARG A 208 -2.38 -5.87 -18.21
C ARG A 208 -2.48 -7.38 -18.36
N VAL A 209 -3.09 -7.88 -19.45
CA VAL A 209 -3.12 -9.31 -19.76
C VAL A 209 -1.71 -9.88 -19.91
N GLN A 210 -0.81 -9.18 -20.62
CA GLN A 210 0.58 -9.61 -20.74
C GLN A 210 1.28 -9.65 -19.38
N THR A 211 1.13 -8.60 -18.56
CA THR A 211 1.67 -8.52 -17.20
C THR A 211 1.15 -9.68 -16.34
N MET A 212 -0.13 -10.06 -16.45
CA MET A 212 -0.70 -11.18 -15.71
C MET A 212 -0.12 -12.54 -16.11
N VAL A 213 0.11 -12.78 -17.41
CA VAL A 213 0.74 -14.02 -17.90
C VAL A 213 2.14 -14.18 -17.31
N GLU A 214 2.91 -13.11 -17.32
CA GLU A 214 4.27 -13.14 -16.79
C GLU A 214 4.30 -13.19 -15.27
N LEU A 215 3.38 -12.50 -14.59
CA LEU A 215 3.21 -12.57 -13.15
C LEU A 215 2.89 -14.01 -12.73
N LYS A 216 2.02 -14.69 -13.47
CA LYS A 216 1.71 -16.10 -13.25
C LYS A 216 2.93 -17.00 -13.45
N ALA A 217 3.72 -16.77 -14.50
CA ALA A 217 4.95 -17.52 -14.75
C ALA A 217 5.98 -17.30 -13.62
N LEU A 218 6.16 -16.04 -13.20
CA LEU A 218 7.02 -15.66 -12.08
C LEU A 218 6.58 -16.35 -10.79
N LEU A 219 5.30 -16.24 -10.43
CA LEU A 219 4.76 -16.89 -9.23
C LEU A 219 4.91 -18.40 -9.28
N SER A 220 4.66 -19.03 -10.43
CA SER A 220 4.85 -20.48 -10.60
C SER A 220 6.31 -20.88 -10.36
N HIS A 221 7.26 -20.07 -10.86
CA HIS A 221 8.68 -20.29 -10.62
C HIS A 221 9.06 -20.07 -9.15
N LEU A 222 8.57 -19.00 -8.52
CA LEU A 222 8.81 -18.71 -7.10
C LEU A 222 8.23 -19.78 -6.17
N LEU A 223 7.02 -20.26 -6.44
CA LEU A 223 6.40 -21.35 -5.69
C LEU A 223 7.13 -22.69 -5.90
N MET A 224 7.63 -22.95 -7.11
CA MET A 224 8.48 -24.12 -7.38
C MET A 224 9.78 -24.04 -6.56
N LEU A 225 10.40 -22.86 -6.54
CA LEU A 225 11.61 -22.60 -5.77
C LEU A 225 11.39 -22.80 -4.26
N LEU A 226 10.26 -22.32 -3.72
CA LEU A 226 9.87 -22.56 -2.33
C LEU A 226 9.67 -24.03 -1.99
N ARG A 227 9.14 -24.82 -2.94
CA ARG A 227 8.84 -26.25 -2.75
C ARG A 227 10.04 -27.17 -3.02
N GLY A 228 11.13 -26.64 -3.58
CA GLY A 228 12.34 -27.39 -3.89
C GLY A 228 13.23 -27.62 -2.66
N GLU A 229 14.08 -28.64 -2.70
CA GLU A 229 14.94 -29.02 -1.56
C GLU A 229 16.07 -28.00 -1.25
N ARG A 230 16.37 -27.04 -2.15
CA ARG A 230 17.38 -25.99 -1.93
C ARG A 230 17.02 -24.68 -2.66
N LEU A 231 16.36 -23.77 -1.96
CA LEU A 231 16.22 -22.38 -2.39
C LEU A 231 17.59 -21.69 -2.31
N SER A 232 18.11 -21.15 -3.42
CA SER A 232 19.34 -20.35 -3.43
C SER A 232 19.09 -18.89 -3.84
N ALA A 233 19.92 -17.96 -3.37
CA ALA A 233 19.83 -16.55 -3.75
C ALA A 233 20.02 -16.34 -5.26
N VAL A 234 20.81 -17.19 -5.91
CA VAL A 234 21.04 -17.17 -7.37
C VAL A 234 19.75 -17.54 -8.13
N ASP A 235 18.96 -18.46 -7.61
CA ASP A 235 17.68 -18.85 -8.23
C ASP A 235 16.65 -17.73 -8.09
N VAL A 236 16.61 -17.07 -6.93
CA VAL A 236 15.78 -15.86 -6.69
C VAL A 236 16.17 -14.72 -7.63
N GLN A 237 17.46 -14.54 -7.92
CA GLN A 237 17.94 -13.52 -8.84
C GLN A 237 17.57 -13.84 -10.30
N LYS A 238 17.67 -15.11 -10.72
CA LYS A 238 17.24 -15.55 -12.06
C LYS A 238 15.74 -15.45 -12.28
N ALA A 239 14.96 -15.49 -11.20
CA ALA A 239 13.52 -15.28 -11.24
C ALA A 239 13.14 -13.83 -11.62
N ALA A 240 14.06 -12.86 -11.53
CA ALA A 240 13.77 -11.49 -11.93
C ALA A 240 13.36 -11.44 -13.42
N PRO A 241 12.13 -11.00 -13.74
CA PRO A 241 11.61 -11.06 -15.09
C PRO A 241 12.31 -10.06 -15.99
N ARG A 242 12.44 -10.45 -17.26
CA ARG A 242 12.95 -9.61 -18.34
C ARG A 242 11.78 -8.92 -19.07
N ALA A 243 11.10 -8.01 -18.37
CA ALA A 243 9.98 -7.17 -18.86
C ALA A 243 8.74 -7.91 -19.44
N PRO A 244 7.50 -7.35 -19.33
CA PRO A 244 7.12 -6.01 -18.89
C PRO A 244 6.58 -5.93 -17.45
N ILE A 245 6.79 -6.92 -16.57
CA ILE A 245 6.34 -6.80 -15.17
C ILE A 245 7.01 -5.60 -14.47
N CYS A 246 6.22 -4.78 -13.78
CA CYS A 246 6.71 -3.70 -12.92
C CYS A 246 7.74 -4.23 -11.91
N GLY A 247 8.94 -3.66 -11.92
CA GLY A 247 10.04 -4.11 -11.05
C GLY A 247 9.70 -4.03 -9.55
N GLN A 248 8.85 -3.08 -9.16
CA GLN A 248 8.38 -2.95 -7.77
C GLN A 248 7.51 -4.14 -7.35
N LEU A 249 6.61 -4.61 -8.24
CA LEU A 249 5.80 -5.80 -7.98
C LEU A 249 6.68 -7.04 -7.80
N VAL A 250 7.68 -7.22 -8.67
CA VAL A 250 8.62 -8.33 -8.56
C VAL A 250 9.34 -8.30 -7.21
N ARG A 251 9.94 -7.16 -6.86
CA ARG A 251 10.64 -6.99 -5.59
C ARG A 251 9.71 -7.20 -4.40
N ARG A 252 8.48 -6.67 -4.45
CA ARG A 252 7.44 -6.93 -3.43
C ARG A 252 7.22 -8.42 -3.24
N LEU A 253 7.02 -9.18 -4.32
CA LEU A 253 6.78 -10.62 -4.25
C LEU A 253 7.99 -11.37 -3.69
N LEU A 254 9.19 -11.04 -4.15
CA LEU A 254 10.43 -11.64 -3.68
C LEU A 254 10.65 -11.37 -2.19
N LEU A 255 10.53 -10.13 -1.74
CA LEU A 255 10.71 -9.76 -0.34
C LEU A 255 9.62 -10.40 0.54
N SER A 256 8.37 -10.44 0.06
CA SER A 256 7.27 -11.09 0.78
C SER A 256 7.52 -12.59 0.92
N LEU A 257 8.04 -13.24 -0.11
CA LEU A 257 8.47 -14.64 -0.08
C LEU A 257 9.59 -14.86 0.94
N LEU A 258 10.64 -14.03 0.88
CA LEU A 258 11.78 -14.12 1.80
C LEU A 258 11.39 -13.88 3.27
N LEU A 259 10.38 -13.05 3.55
CA LEU A 259 9.97 -12.75 4.91
C LEU A 259 8.89 -13.68 5.44
N TRP A 260 7.93 -14.11 4.62
CA TRP A 260 6.73 -14.80 5.11
C TRP A 260 6.80 -16.32 5.00
N THR A 261 7.83 -16.88 4.37
CA THR A 261 8.07 -18.33 4.34
C THR A 261 9.32 -18.71 5.14
N PRO A 262 9.28 -19.81 5.91
CA PRO A 262 10.45 -20.27 6.65
C PRO A 262 11.61 -20.69 5.74
N GLU A 263 11.33 -21.14 4.51
CA GLU A 263 12.34 -21.52 3.51
C GLU A 263 13.09 -20.30 2.96
N GLY A 264 12.47 -19.13 2.98
CA GLY A 264 13.07 -17.86 2.52
C GLY A 264 14.05 -17.26 3.53
N HIS A 265 13.83 -17.48 4.83
CA HIS A 265 14.59 -16.84 5.91
C HIS A 265 16.12 -17.05 5.81
N PRO A 266 16.63 -18.27 5.52
CA PRO A 266 18.08 -18.51 5.47
C PRO A 266 18.81 -17.74 4.36
N ILE A 267 18.14 -17.45 3.24
CA ILE A 267 18.76 -16.79 2.08
C ILE A 267 18.39 -15.30 1.97
N ALA A 268 17.51 -14.80 2.84
CA ALA A 268 16.96 -13.45 2.74
C ALA A 268 18.04 -12.37 2.71
N ARG A 269 19.08 -12.50 3.53
CA ARG A 269 20.20 -11.55 3.57
C ARG A 269 20.96 -11.47 2.25
N GLU A 270 21.34 -12.61 1.70
CA GLU A 270 22.08 -12.70 0.43
C GLU A 270 21.23 -12.15 -0.72
N ALA A 271 19.96 -12.59 -0.80
CA ALA A 271 19.04 -12.13 -1.83
C ALA A 271 18.77 -10.61 -1.75
N VAL A 272 18.57 -10.05 -0.56
CA VAL A 272 18.38 -8.61 -0.36
C VAL A 272 19.62 -7.82 -0.77
N THR A 273 20.81 -8.29 -0.41
CA THR A 273 22.07 -7.65 -0.82
C THR A 273 22.22 -7.64 -2.34
N HIS A 274 21.84 -8.72 -3.02
CA HIS A 274 21.84 -8.77 -4.49
C HIS A 274 20.77 -7.87 -5.13
N MET A 275 19.60 -7.74 -4.50
CA MET A 275 18.54 -6.86 -4.98
C MET A 275 18.89 -5.38 -4.78
N ALA A 276 19.59 -5.00 -3.71
CA ALA A 276 19.98 -3.65 -3.34
C ALA A 276 21.17 -3.11 -4.18
N HIS A 277 21.08 -3.21 -5.50
CA HIS A 277 22.15 -2.86 -6.45
C HIS A 277 22.17 -1.36 -6.85
N THR A 278 21.15 -0.59 -6.50
CA THR A 278 21.08 0.87 -6.69
C THR A 278 20.50 1.54 -5.46
N ASP A 279 20.81 2.82 -5.26
CA ASP A 279 20.26 3.61 -4.15
C ASP A 279 18.73 3.62 -4.19
N ALA A 280 18.13 3.81 -5.36
CA ALA A 280 16.68 3.82 -5.53
C ALA A 280 16.03 2.49 -5.11
N VAL A 281 16.61 1.35 -5.52
CA VAL A 281 16.09 0.03 -5.13
C VAL A 281 16.34 -0.25 -3.65
N THR A 282 17.47 0.22 -3.10
CA THR A 282 17.77 0.10 -1.67
C THR A 282 16.75 0.87 -0.83
N HIS A 283 16.43 2.11 -1.23
CA HIS A 283 15.38 2.91 -0.58
C HIS A 283 14.02 2.23 -0.64
N GLU A 284 13.65 1.64 -1.78
CA GLU A 284 12.39 0.89 -1.91
C GLU A 284 12.35 -0.34 -0.99
N ILE A 285 13.43 -1.12 -0.92
CA ILE A 285 13.53 -2.29 -0.03
C ILE A 285 13.40 -1.86 1.44
N VAL A 286 14.09 -0.78 1.83
CA VAL A 286 13.99 -0.21 3.18
C VAL A 286 12.53 0.19 3.47
N GLY A 287 11.88 0.92 2.57
CA GLY A 287 10.46 1.30 2.71
C GLY A 287 9.53 0.09 2.85
N PHE A 288 9.75 -0.95 2.05
CA PHE A 288 9.02 -2.22 2.17
C PHE A 288 9.19 -2.87 3.54
N LEU A 289 10.42 -2.94 4.05
CA LEU A 289 10.73 -3.58 5.32
C LEU A 289 10.13 -2.80 6.49
N ASP A 290 10.23 -1.46 6.47
CA ASP A 290 9.59 -0.59 7.46
C ASP A 290 8.06 -0.75 7.44
N GLN A 291 7.45 -0.80 6.26
CA GLN A 291 6.02 -1.05 6.11
C GLN A 291 5.61 -2.42 6.63
N THR A 292 6.42 -3.44 6.34
CA THR A 292 6.19 -4.80 6.82
C THR A 292 6.29 -4.86 8.34
N LEU A 293 7.29 -4.21 8.95
CA LEU A 293 7.45 -4.18 10.41
C LEU A 293 6.30 -3.47 11.11
N TYR A 294 5.92 -2.29 10.62
CA TYR A 294 4.79 -1.52 11.14
C TYR A 294 3.51 -2.36 11.19
N ARG A 295 3.28 -3.18 10.15
CA ARG A 295 2.12 -4.08 10.05
C ARG A 295 2.29 -5.37 10.87
N LEU A 296 3.49 -5.95 10.95
CA LEU A 296 3.77 -7.19 11.69
C LEU A 296 3.69 -7.02 13.22
N ASP A 297 3.83 -5.80 13.73
CA ASP A 297 3.54 -5.51 15.13
C ASP A 297 2.08 -5.85 15.50
N HIS A 298 1.20 -5.98 14.51
CA HIS A 298 -0.22 -6.33 14.69
C HIS A 298 -0.54 -7.81 14.37
N LEU A 299 0.36 -8.55 13.70
CA LEU A 299 0.10 -9.91 13.14
C LEU A 299 0.91 -11.05 13.80
N CYS A 300 1.74 -10.76 14.81
CA CYS A 300 2.39 -11.74 15.69
C CYS A 300 3.23 -12.85 14.99
N VAL A 301 4.00 -12.51 13.95
CA VAL A 301 5.00 -13.42 13.35
C VAL A 301 6.41 -12.99 13.76
N GLU A 302 6.88 -13.50 14.91
CA GLU A 302 8.12 -13.04 15.56
C GLU A 302 9.38 -13.28 14.69
N ALA A 303 9.45 -14.41 13.98
CA ALA A 303 10.60 -14.76 13.14
C ALA A 303 10.77 -13.78 11.97
N SER A 304 9.69 -13.54 11.21
CA SER A 304 9.67 -12.56 10.12
C SER A 304 9.96 -11.14 10.60
N ARG A 305 9.45 -10.77 11.79
CA ARG A 305 9.71 -9.46 12.40
C ARG A 305 11.18 -9.29 12.77
N LYS A 306 11.78 -10.30 13.39
CA LYS A 306 13.21 -10.30 13.74
C LYS A 306 14.07 -10.16 12.48
N LEU A 307 13.80 -10.97 11.46
CA LEU A 307 14.51 -10.94 10.18
C LEU A 307 14.40 -9.57 9.49
N ALA A 308 13.21 -8.99 9.42
CA ALA A 308 13.03 -7.67 8.81
C ALA A 308 13.78 -6.55 9.56
N ARG A 309 13.86 -6.61 10.90
CA ARG A 309 14.67 -5.67 11.70
C ARG A 309 16.17 -5.82 11.43
N GLU A 310 16.67 -7.05 11.32
CA GLU A 310 18.08 -7.33 11.01
C GLU A 310 18.45 -6.80 9.62
N LEU A 311 17.62 -7.08 8.60
CA LEU A 311 17.83 -6.60 7.23
C LEU A 311 17.83 -5.07 7.16
N LEU A 312 16.93 -4.39 7.88
CA LEU A 312 16.91 -2.92 7.95
C LEU A 312 18.16 -2.34 8.60
N GLN A 313 18.70 -2.97 9.65
CA GLN A 313 19.93 -2.52 10.30
C GLN A 313 21.12 -2.64 9.34
N GLU A 314 21.19 -3.71 8.56
CA GLU A 314 22.26 -3.96 7.60
C GLU A 314 22.22 -2.98 6.42
N LEU A 315 21.05 -2.79 5.83
CA LEU A 315 20.86 -1.80 4.76
C LEU A 315 21.05 -0.36 5.26
N GLY A 316 20.65 -0.10 6.51
CA GLY A 316 20.85 1.19 7.17
C GLY A 316 22.31 1.54 7.47
N ALA A 317 23.22 0.56 7.44
CA ALA A 317 24.66 0.77 7.57
C ALA A 317 25.36 1.01 6.20
N GLN A 318 24.68 0.72 5.09
CA GLN A 318 25.22 0.85 3.72
C GLN A 318 24.83 2.15 3.01
N VAL A 319 23.82 2.86 3.54
CA VAL A 319 23.31 4.16 3.06
C VAL A 319 23.58 5.23 4.10
#